data_AF-A0A7X8W4R0-F1
#
_entry.id   AF-A0A7X8W4R0-F1
#
_cell.length_a   1.000
_cell.length_b   1.000
_cell.length_c   1.000
_cell.angle_alpha   90.00
_cell.angle_beta   90.00
_cell.angle_gamma   90.00
#
_symmetry.space_group_name_H-M   'P 1'
#
loop_
_entity.id
_entity.type
_entity.pdbx_description
1 polymer ?
#
loop_
_entity_poly.entity_id
_entity_poly.type
_entity_poly.pdbx_seq_one_letter_code
_entity_poly.pdbx_strand_id
1 'polypeptide(L)'
;MNMLTSNFDVIFDKKERIMGTFINPGNDNLRISRNSEIYIAKSLLITQLNKILNAEARFLCISRPRRFGKSMAANMISAYYDESCDSRPLFEDLK
;
A
#
# COMPACT_ATOMS: atom_id res chain seq x y z
N MET A 1 -0.49 -23.78 -19.08
CA MET A 1 0.36 -22.56 -19.14
C MET A 1 -0.61 -21.37 -19.27
N ASN A 2 -0.93 -20.57 -18.26
CA ASN A 2 -0.31 -20.34 -16.96
C ASN A 2 -1.32 -20.43 -15.81
N MET A 3 -0.92 -21.24 -14.86
CA MET A 3 -1.53 -21.61 -13.60
C MET A 3 -1.03 -20.60 -12.56
N LEU A 4 -1.51 -19.36 -12.61
CA LEU A 4 -1.09 -18.31 -11.64
C LEU A 4 -2.22 -17.37 -11.17
N THR A 5 -3.44 -17.52 -11.68
CA THR A 5 -4.59 -16.75 -11.17
C THR A 5 -5.27 -17.39 -9.96
N SER A 6 -4.88 -18.61 -9.56
CA SER A 6 -5.61 -19.41 -8.56
C SER A 6 -5.07 -19.34 -7.13
N ASN A 7 -4.03 -18.54 -6.85
CA ASN A 7 -3.35 -18.55 -5.53
C ASN A 7 -3.47 -17.25 -4.72
N PHE A 8 -4.05 -16.18 -5.28
CA PHE A 8 -4.32 -14.94 -4.52
C PHE A 8 -5.73 -14.94 -3.91
N ASP A 9 -6.71 -15.54 -4.61
CA ASP A 9 -8.10 -15.69 -4.14
C ASP A 9 -8.25 -16.60 -2.90
N VAL A 10 -7.21 -17.34 -2.52
CA VAL A 10 -7.25 -18.29 -1.40
C VAL A 10 -6.94 -17.62 -0.04
N ILE A 11 -6.38 -16.40 -0.03
CA ILE A 11 -5.96 -15.72 1.22
C ILE A 11 -7.05 -14.81 1.79
N PHE A 12 -7.97 -14.30 0.97
CA PHE A 12 -9.07 -13.45 1.43
C PHE A 12 -10.42 -14.08 1.08
N ASP A 13 -11.01 -14.76 2.06
CA ASP A 13 -12.42 -15.16 2.00
C ASP A 13 -13.28 -13.91 1.71
N LYS A 14 -14.23 -14.04 0.78
CA LYS A 14 -15.10 -12.95 0.28
C LYS A 14 -15.90 -12.28 1.42
N LYS A 15 -15.96 -12.93 2.59
CA LYS A 15 -16.61 -12.52 3.84
C LYS A 15 -15.77 -11.55 4.70
N GLU A 16 -14.45 -11.51 4.53
CA GLU A 16 -13.50 -10.66 5.29
C GLU A 16 -13.28 -9.27 4.69
N ARG A 17 -14.13 -8.81 3.75
CA ARG A 17 -14.06 -7.46 3.16
C ARG A 17 -14.23 -6.31 4.17
N ILE A 18 -14.67 -6.61 5.39
CA ILE A 18 -14.93 -5.63 6.46
C ILE A 18 -13.67 -4.89 6.92
N MET A 19 -12.48 -5.51 6.83
CA MET A 19 -11.20 -4.85 7.17
C MET A 19 -10.73 -3.87 6.10
N GLY A 20 -10.96 -4.17 4.81
CA GLY A 20 -10.67 -3.27 3.69
C GLY A 20 -11.54 -2.01 3.69
N THR A 21 -12.73 -2.09 4.30
CA THR A 21 -13.60 -0.92 4.52
C THR A 21 -13.13 -0.04 5.69
N PHE A 22 -12.34 -0.57 6.64
CA PHE A 22 -11.96 0.14 7.88
C PHE A 22 -10.52 0.68 7.88
N ILE A 23 -9.59 0.08 7.14
CA ILE A 23 -8.19 0.51 7.11
C ILE A 23 -7.88 1.21 5.78
N ASN A 24 -7.87 2.54 5.80
CA ASN A 24 -7.46 3.44 4.70
C ASN A 24 -7.94 3.01 3.29
N PRO A 25 -9.25 2.82 3.06
CA PRO A 25 -9.76 2.58 1.72
C PRO A 25 -9.53 3.79 0.82
N GLY A 26 -9.28 3.54 -0.46
CA GLY A 26 -9.10 4.56 -1.46
C GLY A 26 -7.71 5.20 -1.44
N ASN A 27 -7.58 6.25 -2.25
CA ASN A 27 -6.32 6.95 -2.45
C ASN A 27 -6.35 8.44 -2.09
N ASP A 28 -7.46 8.92 -1.54
CA ASP A 28 -7.65 10.33 -1.15
C ASP A 28 -6.60 10.81 -0.15
N ASN A 29 -6.29 9.99 0.86
CA ASN A 29 -5.28 10.34 1.85
C ASN A 29 -3.89 10.48 1.24
N LEU A 30 -3.55 9.67 0.24
CA LEU A 30 -2.31 9.81 -0.52
C LEU A 30 -2.36 11.06 -1.39
N ARG A 31 -3.47 11.32 -2.09
CA ARG A 31 -3.68 12.50 -2.93
C ARG A 31 -3.51 13.80 -2.14
N ILE A 32 -4.14 13.91 -0.97
CA ILE A 32 -3.98 15.05 -0.04
C ILE A 32 -2.53 15.17 0.40
N SER A 33 -1.89 14.04 0.77
CA SER A 33 -0.49 14.05 1.19
C SER A 33 0.42 14.55 0.06
N ARG A 34 0.22 14.10 -1.18
CA ARG A 34 0.99 14.49 -2.38
C ARG A 34 0.91 15.97 -2.69
N ASN A 35 -0.25 16.58 -2.44
CA ASN A 35 -0.47 18.01 -2.64
C ASN A 35 0.11 18.88 -1.51
N SER A 36 0.68 18.28 -0.47
CA SER A 36 1.33 19.00 0.62
C SER A 36 2.73 19.46 0.23
N GLU A 37 3.09 20.69 0.58
CA GLU A 37 4.42 21.27 0.34
C GLU A 37 5.57 20.44 0.93
N ILE A 38 5.30 19.72 2.01
CA ILE A 38 6.28 18.88 2.71
C ILE A 38 6.28 17.42 2.25
N TYR A 39 5.63 17.10 1.13
CA TYR A 39 5.59 15.73 0.62
C TYR A 39 6.99 15.29 0.16
N ILE A 40 7.45 14.18 0.72
CA ILE A 40 8.65 13.48 0.26
C ILE A 40 8.21 12.11 -0.26
N ALA A 41 8.53 11.83 -1.52
CA ALA A 41 8.30 10.54 -2.15
C ALA A 41 9.06 9.43 -1.41
N LYS A 42 8.35 8.35 -1.07
CA LYS A 42 8.93 7.14 -0.44
C LYS A 42 8.61 5.88 -1.24
N SER A 43 8.43 6.00 -2.56
CA SER A 43 8.11 4.92 -3.51
C SER A 43 9.03 3.71 -3.37
N LEU A 44 10.33 3.92 -3.07
CA LEU A 44 11.28 2.83 -2.84
C LEU A 44 10.83 1.83 -1.75
N LEU A 45 10.02 2.26 -0.78
CA LEU A 45 9.44 1.38 0.24
C LEU A 45 8.53 0.31 -0.38
N ILE A 46 7.77 0.65 -1.43
CA ILE A 46 6.92 -0.29 -2.17
C ILE A 46 7.80 -1.38 -2.80
N THR A 47 8.91 -1.00 -3.43
CA THR A 47 9.85 -1.97 -4.01
C THR A 47 10.40 -2.94 -2.97
N GLN A 48 10.73 -2.47 -1.76
CA GLN A 48 11.21 -3.35 -0.69
C GLN A 48 10.10 -4.25 -0.14
N LEU A 49 8.87 -3.73 -0.02
CA LEU A 49 7.70 -4.50 0.39
C LEU A 49 7.39 -5.63 -0.60
N ASN A 50 7.36 -5.33 -1.91
CA ASN A 50 7.12 -6.31 -2.96
C ASN A 50 8.06 -7.52 -2.90
N LYS A 51 9.30 -7.34 -2.44
CA LYS A 51 10.26 -8.44 -2.28
C LYS A 51 9.90 -9.40 -1.14
N ILE A 52 9.24 -8.90 -0.08
CA ILE A 52 8.95 -9.68 1.13
C ILE A 52 7.50 -10.13 1.24
N LEU A 53 6.58 -9.60 0.43
CA LEU A 53 5.13 -9.89 0.51
C LEU A 53 4.82 -11.40 0.49
N ASN A 54 5.54 -12.16 -0.33
CA ASN A 54 5.35 -13.62 -0.49
C ASN A 54 6.43 -14.46 0.22
N ALA A 55 7.10 -13.89 1.23
CA ALA A 55 8.11 -14.59 2.03
C ALA A 55 7.59 -14.93 3.43
N GLU A 56 8.23 -15.90 4.10
CA GLU A 56 7.90 -16.23 5.49
C GLU A 56 8.16 -15.05 6.45
N ALA A 57 9.21 -14.27 6.19
CA ALA A 57 9.57 -13.08 6.95
C ALA A 57 8.93 -11.78 6.41
N ARG A 58 7.62 -11.80 6.10
CA ARG A 58 6.86 -10.67 5.53
C ARG A 58 6.51 -9.53 6.49
N PHE A 59 6.99 -9.58 7.73
CA PHE A 59 6.59 -8.64 8.77
C PHE A 59 7.45 -7.38 8.74
N LEU A 60 6.80 -6.21 8.64
CA LEU A 60 7.46 -4.91 8.68
C LEU A 60 7.04 -4.12 9.93
N CYS A 61 8.01 -3.78 10.78
CA CYS A 61 7.80 -2.89 11.92
C CYS A 61 8.40 -1.50 11.65
N ILE A 62 7.62 -0.45 11.86
CA ILE A 62 8.07 0.94 11.71
C ILE A 62 8.06 1.64 13.09
N SER A 63 9.18 1.56 13.82
CA SER A 63 9.29 2.00 15.23
C SER A 63 9.78 3.44 15.45
N ARG A 64 9.96 4.24 14.40
CA ARG A 64 10.62 5.56 14.47
C ARG A 64 9.81 6.64 15.23
N PRO A 65 10.40 7.80 15.62
CA PRO A 65 9.74 8.87 16.39
C PRO A 65 8.52 9.55 15.73
N ARG A 66 7.84 10.43 16.48
CA ARG A 66 6.70 11.24 16.00
C ARG A 66 7.10 12.06 14.76
N ARG A 67 6.16 12.25 13.81
CA ARG A 67 6.35 12.98 12.54
C ARG A 67 7.40 12.41 11.56
N PHE A 68 7.88 11.19 11.76
CA PHE A 68 8.77 10.53 10.80
C PHE A 68 8.09 10.09 9.47
N GLY A 69 6.84 10.50 9.24
CA GLY A 69 6.08 10.15 8.04
C GLY A 69 5.63 8.68 7.99
N LYS A 70 5.33 8.08 9.14
CA LYS A 70 4.79 6.70 9.23
C LYS A 70 3.38 6.60 8.65
N SER A 71 2.47 7.49 9.05
CA SER A 71 1.09 7.53 8.53
C SER A 71 1.06 7.81 7.03
N MET A 72 1.94 8.69 6.56
CA MET A 72 2.10 8.99 5.14
C MET A 72 2.56 7.77 4.34
N ALA A 73 3.54 7.01 4.87
CA ALA A 73 3.96 5.75 4.27
C ALA A 73 2.82 4.72 4.26
N ALA A 74 2.03 4.62 5.33
CA ALA A 74 0.86 3.75 5.38
C ALA A 74 -0.18 4.13 4.33
N ASN A 75 -0.49 5.42 4.15
CA ASN A 75 -1.42 5.90 3.13
C ASN A 75 -0.91 5.59 1.71
N MET A 76 0.39 5.74 1.48
CA MET A 76 1.02 5.40 0.20
C MET A 76 0.95 3.90 -0.10
N ILE A 77 1.26 3.05 0.89
CA ILE A 77 1.17 1.59 0.76
C ILE A 77 -0.28 1.17 0.51
N SER A 78 -1.24 1.74 1.26
CA SER A 78 -2.67 1.46 1.11
C SER A 78 -3.12 1.78 -0.31
N ALA A 79 -2.86 2.99 -0.78
CA ALA A 79 -3.26 3.41 -2.13
C ALA A 79 -2.59 2.60 -3.24
N TYR A 80 -1.38 2.06 -3.02
CA TYR A 80 -0.68 1.24 -4.01
C TYR A 80 -1.29 -0.17 -4.16
N TYR A 81 -1.69 -0.81 -3.05
CA TYR A 81 -2.24 -2.18 -3.06
C TYR A 81 -3.78 -2.22 -3.08
N ASP A 82 -4.45 -1.09 -2.91
CA ASP A 82 -5.90 -1.01 -2.98
C ASP A 82 -6.40 -1.19 -4.43
N GLU A 83 -7.24 -2.19 -4.63
CA GLU A 83 -7.88 -2.49 -5.91
C GLU A 83 -9.27 -1.83 -6.06
N SER A 84 -9.78 -1.17 -5.01
CA SER A 84 -11.10 -0.54 -5.05
C SER A 84 -11.13 0.78 -5.84
N CYS A 85 -9.96 1.37 -6.14
CA CYS A 85 -9.83 2.63 -6.86
C CYS A 85 -8.64 2.63 -7.84
N ASP A 86 -8.69 3.48 -8.87
CA ASP A 86 -7.56 3.65 -9.79
C ASP A 86 -6.52 4.61 -9.20
N SER A 87 -5.46 4.03 -8.65
CA SER A 87 -4.35 4.78 -8.05
C SER A 87 -3.15 4.94 -8.97
N ARG A 88 -3.14 4.35 -10.18
CA ARG A 88 -2.00 4.38 -11.11
C ARG A 88 -1.47 5.80 -11.37
N PRO A 89 -2.34 6.81 -11.62
CA PRO A 89 -1.87 8.19 -11.88
C PRO A 89 -1.11 8.82 -10.70
N LEU A 90 -1.31 8.33 -9.47
CA LEU A 90 -0.61 8.85 -8.29
C LEU A 90 0.84 8.35 -8.18
N PHE A 91 1.24 7.36 -8.99
CA PHE A 91 2.56 6.75 -8.95
C PHE A 91 3.35 6.87 -10.28
N GLU A 92 2.76 7.40 -11.35
CA GLU A 92 3.39 7.51 -12.67
C GLU A 92 4.68 8.33 -12.68
N ASP A 93 4.76 9.36 -11.84
CA ASP A 93 5.90 10.28 -11.74
C ASP A 93 6.89 9.93 -10.62
N LEU A 94 6.60 8.89 -9.83
CA LEU A 94 7.46 8.43 -8.74
C LEU A 94 8.48 7.43 -9.29
N LYS A 95 9.75 7.82 -9.32
CA LYS A 95 10.89 6.94 -9.63
C LYS A 95 11.24 6.02 -8.46
#